data_AF-A0A1Y1RJ57-F1
#
_entry.id   AF-A0A1Y1RJ57-F1
#
_cell.length_a   1.000
_cell.length_b   1.000
_cell.length_c   1.000
_cell.angle_alpha   90.00
_cell.angle_beta   90.00
_cell.angle_gamma   90.00
#
_symmetry.space_group_name_H-M   'P 1'
#
loop_
_entity.id
_entity.type
_entity.pdbx_description
1 polymer ?
#
loop_
_entity_poly.entity_id
_entity_poly.type
_entity_poly.pdbx_seq_one_letter_code
_entity_poly.pdbx_strand_id
1 'polypeptide(L)'
;MRSNPVESTMHICLPAQEASAKPHLQESCKHCTRVTAGNHIDVFEIDGASNRGIDEIRNLREQVKYTPSSARYKIYIIDEVHMLTNEAFNALLKTLEEPPSHVVFIFATTEVHKIPATILSRCQKFDFRRISLEEIQHRLKKISLAENAEIDDQAIYLIAQKADGSLRDGESLLDQILSFSVGRVTEKEARKILGAVDQEIYFRITDAILSQDIESGLKIVDAIFSQGYDLHEFSMGFIEHLRNLLIIKNIKKQANSLGIPDNYLTQYKKIGRYFESTDVLRLLNIALKMEAESRKNVHSRSQFELRLIAMINLESTVALSDILKFLNGYQALPASDATSRHPDKNASQVKESPVDGPSVDSSSDKSDSEEIKDLLIKKLSQKNKHLSLPFYRSDLIREGNQFSLCLDAEQDETYYYQEISDPVNRQHIKLVLSEIVGKKVEFTCYLNSPEKKKILSSQPIFLKEDPTPYQLLSEQLTRRNPGLKSVVELFNGKFVT
;
A
#
# COMPACT_ATOMS: atom_id res chain seq x y z
N MET A 1 28.69 4.23 39.52
CA MET A 1 29.64 3.89 38.44
C MET A 1 28.85 3.70 37.15
N ARG A 2 29.18 4.50 36.13
CA ARG A 2 28.86 4.37 34.69
C ARG A 2 27.39 4.38 34.26
N SER A 3 26.94 5.46 33.62
CA SER A 3 26.83 5.59 32.15
C SER A 3 25.98 6.83 31.80
N ASN A 4 26.63 7.89 31.33
CA ASN A 4 25.94 9.03 30.69
C ASN A 4 25.81 8.72 29.19
N PRO A 5 24.63 8.94 28.58
CA PRO A 5 24.52 8.95 27.13
C PRO A 5 25.13 10.24 26.58
N VAL A 6 25.79 10.09 25.45
CA VAL A 6 26.55 11.13 24.74
C VAL A 6 25.55 12.05 24.03
N GLU A 7 25.45 13.29 24.48
CA GLU A 7 24.84 14.38 23.72
C GLU A 7 25.73 14.68 22.51
N SER A 8 25.16 14.56 21.31
CA SER A 8 25.82 14.81 20.03
C SER A 8 25.86 16.31 19.72
N THR A 9 26.45 17.12 20.59
CA THR A 9 26.78 18.52 20.28
C THR A 9 28.17 18.58 19.65
N MET A 10 28.25 19.11 18.43
CA MET A 10 29.51 19.30 17.73
C MET A 10 30.24 20.51 18.33
N HIS A 11 31.24 20.25 19.16
CA HIS A 11 31.92 21.28 19.95
C HIS A 11 33.22 21.74 19.26
N ILE A 12 33.23 22.96 18.72
CA ILE A 12 34.46 23.57 18.18
C ILE A 12 34.57 25.01 18.67
N CYS A 13 35.22 25.22 19.81
CA CYS A 13 35.89 26.49 20.09
C CYS A 13 36.99 26.33 21.15
N LEU A 14 38.19 26.78 20.81
CA LEU A 14 39.34 26.85 21.72
C LEU A 14 39.96 28.26 21.61
N PRO A 15 40.30 28.94 22.72
CA PRO A 15 41.04 30.19 22.68
C PRO A 15 42.49 29.96 22.21
N ALA A 16 43.01 30.92 21.45
CA ALA A 16 44.26 30.82 20.67
C ALA A 16 45.57 30.78 21.47
N GLN A 17 45.55 30.83 22.81
CA GLN A 17 46.77 31.09 23.59
C GLN A 17 47.30 29.96 24.48
N GLU A 18 46.62 28.83 24.67
CA GLU A 18 47.19 27.75 25.51
C GLU A 18 46.97 26.36 24.90
N ALA A 19 48.08 25.67 24.62
CA ALA A 19 48.15 24.33 24.04
C ALA A 19 47.75 23.20 25.01
N SER A 20 47.10 23.50 26.15
CA SER A 20 46.72 22.49 27.15
C SER A 20 45.33 22.67 27.77
N ALA A 21 44.48 23.58 27.27
CA ALA A 21 43.19 23.86 27.89
C ALA A 21 42.07 22.94 27.37
N LYS A 22 41.34 22.30 28.31
CA LYS A 22 40.10 21.54 28.04
C LYS A 22 39.07 22.41 27.30
N PRO A 23 38.23 21.85 26.41
CA PRO A 23 37.15 22.60 25.78
C PRO A 23 36.24 23.22 26.86
N HIS A 24 36.14 24.55 26.87
CA HIS A 24 35.20 25.27 27.74
C HIS A 24 33.80 25.22 27.12
N LEU A 25 32.81 24.87 27.96
CA LEU A 25 31.40 24.67 27.58
C LEU A 25 30.53 25.93 27.75
N GLN A 26 31.12 27.09 28.03
CA GLN A 26 30.32 28.27 28.38
C GLN A 26 29.96 29.06 27.10
N GLU A 27 28.66 29.18 26.84
CA GLU A 27 28.05 30.04 25.81
C GLU A 27 28.37 31.54 25.95
N SER A 28 29.20 31.92 26.92
CA SER A 28 29.54 33.30 27.25
C SER A 28 30.75 33.87 26.49
N CYS A 29 31.49 33.05 25.73
CA CYS A 29 32.62 33.54 24.93
C CYS A 29 32.15 34.19 23.62
N LYS A 30 32.81 35.29 23.21
CA LYS A 30 32.51 36.04 21.97
C LYS A 30 32.47 35.15 20.71
N HIS A 31 33.28 34.10 20.66
CA HIS A 31 33.26 33.15 19.55
C HIS A 31 32.00 32.29 19.57
N CYS A 32 31.64 31.69 20.72
CA CYS A 32 30.42 30.89 20.87
C CYS A 32 29.18 31.69 20.48
N THR A 33 29.02 32.91 21.01
CA THR A 33 27.88 33.77 20.68
C THR A 33 27.78 34.08 19.19
N ARG A 34 28.91 34.36 18.53
CA ARG A 34 28.94 34.65 17.08
C ARG A 34 28.69 33.42 16.21
N VAL A 35 29.18 32.25 16.63
CA VAL A 35 28.91 30.99 15.92
C VAL A 35 27.43 30.64 16.04
N THR A 36 26.85 30.70 17.24
CA THR A 36 25.41 30.45 17.46
C THR A 36 24.54 31.46 16.69
N ALA A 37 24.99 32.71 16.55
CA ALA A 37 24.30 33.72 15.75
C ALA A 37 24.55 33.61 14.23
N GLY A 38 25.34 32.63 13.77
CA GLY A 38 25.63 32.41 12.34
C GLY A 38 26.51 33.49 11.68
N ASN A 39 27.21 34.34 12.45
CA ASN A 39 27.94 35.50 11.94
C ASN A 39 29.44 35.50 12.29
N HIS A 40 30.01 34.32 12.51
CA HIS A 40 31.41 34.17 12.87
C HIS A 40 32.34 34.28 11.64
N ILE A 41 33.33 35.17 11.67
CA ILE A 41 34.21 35.46 10.51
C ILE A 41 35.04 34.26 10.02
N ASP A 42 35.35 33.32 10.91
CA ASP A 42 36.12 32.11 10.59
C ASP A 42 35.26 30.85 10.45
N VAL A 43 33.92 30.96 10.51
CA VAL A 43 33.00 29.84 10.26
C VAL A 43 32.15 30.17 9.05
N PHE A 44 32.33 29.38 7.99
CA PHE A 44 31.64 29.55 6.72
C PHE A 44 30.61 28.44 6.59
N GLU A 45 29.34 28.82 6.59
CA GLU A 45 28.24 27.90 6.28
C GLU A 45 27.83 28.08 4.82
N ILE A 46 27.82 26.99 4.08
CA ILE A 46 27.58 26.96 2.64
C ILE A 46 26.52 25.92 2.38
N ASP A 47 25.40 26.35 1.83
CA ASP A 47 24.38 25.44 1.32
C ASP A 47 24.83 24.89 -0.05
N GLY A 48 25.08 23.59 -0.12
CA GLY A 48 25.44 22.87 -1.33
C GLY A 48 24.35 22.92 -2.39
N ALA A 49 23.07 23.08 -2.02
CA ALA A 49 21.97 23.23 -2.96
C ALA A 49 21.96 24.59 -3.65
N SER A 50 22.46 25.64 -3.00
CA SER A 50 22.56 27.00 -3.57
C SER A 50 23.92 27.26 -4.23
N ASN A 51 24.98 26.57 -3.80
CA ASN A 51 26.37 26.77 -4.26
C ASN A 51 26.92 25.52 -4.95
N ARG A 52 26.16 25.00 -5.93
CA ARG A 52 26.46 23.70 -6.58
C ARG A 52 27.71 23.71 -7.45
N GLY A 53 28.08 24.88 -7.98
CA GLY A 53 29.00 25.04 -9.09
C GLY A 53 30.48 24.89 -8.73
N ILE A 54 31.29 24.67 -9.77
CA ILE A 54 32.74 24.54 -9.63
C ILE A 54 33.42 25.86 -9.24
N ASP A 55 32.88 27.00 -9.65
CA ASP A 55 33.53 28.29 -9.46
C ASP A 55 33.44 28.74 -8.00
N GLU A 56 32.32 28.50 -7.32
CA GLU A 56 32.16 28.73 -5.88
C GLU A 56 33.17 27.90 -5.09
N ILE A 57 33.34 26.63 -5.45
CA ILE A 57 34.28 25.72 -4.81
C ILE A 57 35.75 26.08 -5.11
N ARG A 58 36.05 26.58 -6.30
CA ARG A 58 37.39 27.11 -6.62
C ARG A 58 37.72 28.32 -5.76
N ASN A 59 36.79 29.24 -5.62
CA ASN A 59 36.93 30.40 -4.75
C ASN A 59 37.14 29.97 -3.29
N LEU A 60 36.36 29.01 -2.82
CA LEU A 60 36.54 28.40 -1.49
C LEU A 60 37.96 27.86 -1.33
N ARG A 61 38.44 27.06 -2.29
CA ARG A 61 39.79 26.46 -2.26
C ARG A 61 40.89 27.51 -2.18
N GLU A 62 40.72 28.66 -2.84
CA GLU A 62 41.67 29.77 -2.73
C GLU A 62 41.63 30.40 -1.35
N GLN A 63 40.43 30.59 -0.79
CA GLN A 63 40.23 31.16 0.55
C GLN A 63 40.73 30.26 1.69
N VAL A 64 40.74 28.94 1.49
CA VAL A 64 41.23 27.94 2.45
C VAL A 64 42.71 28.11 2.78
N LYS A 65 43.50 28.67 1.86
CA LYS A 65 44.95 28.87 2.05
C LYS A 65 45.28 29.91 3.13
N TYR A 66 44.37 30.86 3.39
CA TYR A 66 44.59 31.91 4.36
C TYR A 66 44.32 31.42 5.78
N THR A 67 45.13 31.88 6.73
CA THR A 67 44.97 31.60 8.16
C THR A 67 43.66 32.19 8.71
N PRO A 68 43.10 31.63 9.80
CA PRO A 68 41.93 32.20 10.44
C PRO A 68 42.24 33.61 10.99
N SER A 69 41.24 34.47 11.03
CA SER A 69 41.36 35.88 11.43
C SER A 69 41.32 36.06 12.94
N SER A 70 40.53 35.25 13.64
CA SER A 70 40.27 35.40 15.07
C SER A 70 40.22 34.09 15.85
N ALA A 71 39.81 32.99 15.22
CA ALA A 71 39.73 31.67 15.82
C ALA A 71 41.01 30.83 15.60
N ARG A 72 41.10 29.67 16.25
CA ARG A 72 42.20 28.70 16.01
C ARG A 72 42.07 27.95 14.70
N TYR A 73 40.83 27.75 14.26
CA TYR A 73 40.51 27.02 13.04
C TYR A 73 39.58 27.85 12.18
N LYS A 74 39.72 27.67 10.87
CA LYS A 74 38.78 28.14 9.86
C LYS A 74 37.89 26.96 9.48
N ILE A 75 36.60 27.09 9.73
CA ILE A 75 35.64 26.00 9.62
C ILE A 75 34.78 26.23 8.39
N TYR A 76 34.64 25.20 7.56
CA TYR A 76 33.74 25.19 6.41
C TYR A 76 32.69 24.11 6.63
N ILE A 77 31.44 24.53 6.84
CA ILE A 77 30.27 23.66 6.93
C ILE A 77 29.59 23.69 5.57
N ILE A 78 29.58 22.56 4.87
CA ILE A 78 28.83 22.41 3.62
C ILE A 78 27.62 21.53 3.92
N ASP A 79 26.46 22.15 3.95
CA ASP A 79 25.18 21.44 4.09
C ASP A 79 24.70 20.92 2.73
N GLU A 80 23.93 19.84 2.76
CA GLU A 80 23.47 19.09 1.59
C GLU A 80 24.56 18.91 0.53
N VAL A 81 25.76 18.47 0.96
CA VAL A 81 26.94 18.36 0.10
C VAL A 81 26.71 17.44 -1.11
N HIS A 82 25.73 16.53 -1.04
CA HIS A 82 25.35 15.66 -2.16
C HIS A 82 24.78 16.42 -3.37
N MET A 83 24.43 17.70 -3.20
CA MET A 83 23.93 18.57 -4.25
C MET A 83 25.06 19.23 -5.08
N LEU A 84 26.32 19.12 -4.65
CA LEU A 84 27.47 19.61 -5.41
C LEU A 84 27.68 18.80 -6.70
N THR A 85 28.17 19.45 -7.76
CA THR A 85 28.51 18.73 -8.99
C THR A 85 29.78 17.88 -8.82
N ASN A 86 29.96 16.89 -9.69
CA ASN A 86 31.16 16.04 -9.69
C ASN A 86 32.45 16.86 -9.90
N GLU A 87 32.38 17.91 -10.72
CA GLU A 87 33.52 18.81 -10.95
C GLU A 87 33.87 19.61 -9.69
N ALA A 88 32.88 20.05 -8.93
CA ALA A 88 33.05 20.67 -7.61
C ALA A 88 33.73 19.71 -6.62
N PHE A 89 33.26 18.45 -6.51
CA PHE A 89 33.94 17.45 -5.68
C PHE A 89 35.40 17.24 -6.06
N ASN A 90 35.69 17.13 -7.36
CA ASN A 90 37.05 16.97 -7.85
C ASN A 90 37.96 18.17 -7.53
N ALA A 91 37.40 19.37 -7.51
CA ALA A 91 38.14 20.58 -7.12
C ALA A 91 38.52 20.58 -5.62
N LEU A 92 37.73 19.93 -4.76
CA LEU A 92 38.00 19.78 -3.32
C LEU A 92 39.01 18.66 -3.00
N LEU A 93 39.13 17.63 -3.84
CA LEU A 93 39.93 16.43 -3.53
C LEU A 93 41.36 16.74 -3.07
N LYS A 94 42.09 17.60 -3.79
CA LYS A 94 43.47 17.98 -3.42
C LYS A 94 43.54 18.61 -2.04
N THR A 95 42.52 19.40 -1.68
CA THR A 95 42.43 20.09 -0.40
C THR A 95 42.05 19.13 0.73
N LEU A 96 41.28 18.09 0.43
CA LEU A 96 40.92 17.04 1.40
C LEU A 96 42.03 16.00 1.59
N GLU A 97 42.91 15.83 0.60
CA GLU A 97 44.11 14.99 0.70
C GLU A 97 45.17 15.63 1.60
N GLU A 98 45.39 16.94 1.44
CA GLU A 98 46.40 17.69 2.18
C GLU A 98 45.77 18.97 2.78
N PRO A 99 44.85 18.85 3.75
CA PRO A 99 44.20 20.01 4.33
C PRO A 99 45.21 20.85 5.14
N PRO A 100 45.18 22.18 5.02
CA PRO A 100 45.97 23.03 5.90
C PRO A 100 45.62 22.76 7.37
N SER A 101 46.63 22.75 8.24
CA SER A 101 46.46 22.39 9.67
C SER A 101 45.45 23.27 10.44
N HIS A 102 45.16 24.46 9.94
CA HIS A 102 44.21 25.41 10.51
C HIS A 102 42.79 25.31 9.92
N VAL A 103 42.51 24.35 9.04
CA VAL A 103 41.22 24.24 8.34
C VAL A 103 40.49 22.97 8.72
N VAL A 104 39.19 23.09 8.97
CA VAL A 104 38.29 21.97 9.25
C VAL A 104 37.11 22.00 8.29
N PHE A 105 36.89 20.90 7.57
CA PHE A 105 35.70 20.70 6.76
C PHE A 105 34.67 19.86 7.51
N ILE A 106 33.41 20.29 7.45
CA ILE A 106 32.26 19.59 7.98
C ILE A 106 31.28 19.44 6.82
N PHE A 107 30.96 18.20 6.49
CA PHE A 107 30.02 17.89 5.42
C PHE A 107 28.76 17.26 6.02
N ALA A 108 27.61 17.85 5.71
CA ALA A 108 26.30 17.31 6.07
C ALA A 108 25.57 16.88 4.80
N THR A 109 24.91 15.73 4.86
CA THR A 109 24.14 15.17 3.75
C THR A 109 23.07 14.22 4.26
N THR A 110 21.90 14.28 3.64
CA THR A 110 20.83 13.29 3.80
C THR A 110 21.02 12.07 2.90
N GLU A 111 21.84 12.18 1.83
CA GLU A 111 22.03 11.16 0.79
C GLU A 111 23.50 10.76 0.64
N VAL A 112 24.04 10.01 1.62
CA VAL A 112 25.45 9.57 1.61
C VAL A 112 25.87 8.79 0.37
N HIS A 113 24.94 8.04 -0.23
CA HIS A 113 25.20 7.19 -1.40
C HIS A 113 25.48 8.00 -2.68
N LYS A 114 25.10 9.28 -2.73
CA LYS A 114 25.43 10.21 -3.82
C LYS A 114 26.83 10.80 -3.68
N ILE A 115 27.49 10.63 -2.53
CA ILE A 115 28.82 11.16 -2.28
C ILE A 115 29.87 10.22 -2.89
N PRO A 116 30.83 10.73 -3.69
CA PRO A 116 31.91 9.91 -4.23
C PRO A 116 32.70 9.20 -3.13
N ALA A 117 33.00 7.91 -3.34
CA ALA A 117 33.77 7.10 -2.40
C ALA A 117 35.16 7.71 -2.10
N THR A 118 35.72 8.48 -3.03
CA THR A 118 36.98 9.22 -2.88
C THR A 118 36.91 10.31 -1.81
N ILE A 119 35.74 10.92 -1.59
CA ILE A 119 35.52 11.91 -0.53
C ILE A 119 35.29 11.19 0.79
N LEU A 120 34.44 10.15 0.79
CA LEU A 120 34.13 9.38 2.00
C LEU A 120 35.38 8.74 2.62
N SER A 121 36.33 8.27 1.81
CA SER A 121 37.58 7.67 2.30
C SER A 121 38.50 8.67 3.03
N ARG A 122 38.26 9.97 2.87
CA ARG A 122 39.05 11.07 3.45
C ARG A 122 38.32 11.81 4.57
N CYS A 123 37.11 11.39 4.90
CA CYS A 123 36.28 12.00 5.93
C CYS A 123 36.06 11.03 7.09
N GLN A 124 36.06 11.55 8.32
CA GLN A 124 35.51 10.81 9.46
C GLN A 124 33.98 10.85 9.36
N LYS A 125 33.38 9.68 9.12
CA LYS A 125 31.93 9.56 9.01
C LYS A 125 31.29 9.49 10.40
N PHE A 126 30.24 10.29 10.59
CA PHE A 126 29.33 10.20 11.73
C PHE A 126 27.90 10.01 11.21
N ASP A 127 27.27 8.90 11.59
CA ASP A 127 25.90 8.60 11.21
C ASP A 127 24.94 9.03 12.33
N PHE A 128 24.13 10.05 12.08
CA PHE A 128 23.04 10.43 12.96
C PHE A 128 21.83 9.53 12.72
N ARG A 129 21.25 9.02 13.80
CA ARG A 129 20.04 8.18 13.75
C ARG A 129 18.82 9.04 14.07
N ARG A 130 17.65 8.62 13.58
CA ARG A 130 16.38 9.19 13.99
C ARG A 130 16.24 9.11 15.51
N ILE A 131 15.72 10.19 16.10
CA ILE A 131 15.48 10.28 17.54
C ILE A 131 14.25 9.44 17.86
N SER A 132 14.25 8.73 18.99
CA SER A 132 13.10 7.93 19.38
C SER A 132 11.90 8.82 19.73
N LEU A 133 10.68 8.29 19.56
CA LEU A 133 9.45 8.98 19.90
C LEU A 133 9.44 9.46 21.37
N GLU A 134 9.90 8.61 22.30
CA GLU A 134 9.97 8.91 23.73
C GLU A 134 10.93 10.07 24.03
N GLU A 135 12.09 10.10 23.37
CA GLU A 135 13.07 11.19 23.52
C GLU A 135 12.54 12.51 22.98
N ILE A 136 11.83 12.50 21.83
CA ILE A 136 11.18 13.70 21.29
C ILE A 136 10.11 14.20 22.27
N GLN A 137 9.22 13.34 22.75
CA GLN A 137 8.19 13.72 23.73
C GLN A 137 8.81 14.34 24.99
N HIS A 138 9.86 13.72 25.52
CA HIS A 138 10.56 14.24 26.70
C HIS A 138 11.17 15.62 26.45
N ARG A 139 11.76 15.83 25.27
CA ARG A 139 12.34 17.11 24.89
C ARG A 139 11.26 18.19 24.72
N LEU A 140 10.18 17.88 24.01
CA LEU A 140 9.06 18.80 23.82
C LEU A 140 8.37 19.17 25.15
N LYS A 141 8.24 18.22 26.08
CA LYS A 141 7.77 18.49 27.46
C LYS A 141 8.65 19.50 28.17
N LYS A 142 9.97 19.31 28.11
CA LYS A 142 10.93 20.26 28.72
C LYS A 142 10.82 21.66 28.12
N ILE A 143 10.70 21.76 26.80
CA ILE A 143 10.54 23.05 26.11
C ILE A 143 9.23 23.72 26.52
N SER A 144 8.12 22.97 26.52
CA SER A 144 6.80 23.47 26.93
C SER A 144 6.81 24.03 28.35
N LEU A 145 7.48 23.34 29.29
CA LEU A 145 7.64 23.81 30.67
C LEU A 145 8.51 25.08 30.77
N ALA A 146 9.56 25.19 29.93
CA ALA A 146 10.41 26.38 29.90
C ALA A 146 9.67 27.62 29.36
N GLU A 147 8.78 27.41 28.40
CA GLU A 147 7.91 28.45 27.82
C GLU A 147 6.65 28.74 28.65
N ASN A 148 6.48 28.10 29.83
CA ASN A 148 5.29 28.18 30.67
C ASN A 148 3.97 27.81 29.96
N ALA A 149 4.04 26.89 28.99
CA ALA A 149 2.88 26.38 28.27
C ALA A 149 2.35 25.11 28.91
N GLU A 150 1.03 25.06 29.16
CA GLU A 150 0.35 23.84 29.59
C GLU A 150 -0.13 23.05 28.37
N ILE A 151 0.48 21.90 28.10
CA ILE A 151 0.12 21.03 26.97
C ILE A 151 -0.20 19.63 27.48
N ASP A 152 -1.30 19.07 27.02
CA ASP A 152 -1.69 17.70 27.34
C ASP A 152 -0.70 16.68 26.77
N ASP A 153 -0.45 15.60 27.52
CA ASP A 153 0.44 14.51 27.09
C ASP A 153 0.06 13.90 25.74
N GLN A 154 -1.24 13.84 25.43
CA GLN A 154 -1.77 13.35 24.15
C GLN A 154 -1.45 14.30 22.99
N ALA A 155 -1.45 15.62 23.23
CA ALA A 155 -1.04 16.60 22.24
C ALA A 155 0.47 16.51 21.97
N ILE A 156 1.29 16.33 23.01
CA ILE A 156 2.74 16.14 22.84
C ILE A 156 3.05 14.83 22.09
N TYR A 157 2.32 13.76 22.39
CA TYR A 157 2.40 12.52 21.64
C TYR A 157 2.13 12.74 20.15
N LEU A 158 1.05 13.46 19.80
CA LEU A 158 0.69 13.77 18.42
C LEU A 158 1.79 14.56 17.70
N ILE A 159 2.37 15.57 18.36
CA ILE A 159 3.48 16.36 17.80
C ILE A 159 4.69 15.48 17.56
N ALA A 160 5.09 14.67 18.55
CA ALA A 160 6.24 13.78 18.45
C ALA A 160 6.06 12.71 17.35
N GLN A 161 4.83 12.23 17.16
CA GLN A 161 4.49 11.28 16.09
C GLN A 161 4.64 11.95 14.72
N LYS A 162 4.10 13.16 14.55
CA LYS A 162 4.26 13.94 13.30
C LYS A 162 5.69 14.36 13.01
N ALA A 163 6.53 14.48 14.03
CA ALA A 163 7.95 14.82 13.89
C ALA A 163 8.80 13.71 13.24
N ASP A 164 8.32 12.46 13.17
CA ASP A 164 8.97 11.30 12.50
C ASP A 164 10.49 11.14 12.76
N GLY A 165 10.92 11.42 14.00
CA GLY A 165 12.32 11.29 14.40
C GLY A 165 13.19 12.54 14.18
N SER A 166 12.60 13.65 13.70
CA SER A 166 13.22 14.97 13.53
C SER A 166 12.80 15.91 14.66
N LEU A 167 13.73 16.22 15.57
CA LEU A 167 13.43 17.16 16.67
C LEU A 167 13.12 18.57 16.14
N ARG A 168 13.77 19.00 15.05
CA ARG A 168 13.53 20.30 14.42
C ARG A 168 12.07 20.45 13.94
N ASP A 169 11.53 19.40 13.33
CA ASP A 169 10.13 19.41 12.89
C ASP A 169 9.20 19.39 14.10
N GLY A 170 9.52 18.60 15.14
CA GLY A 170 8.77 18.60 16.40
C GLY A 170 8.72 19.96 17.09
N GLU A 171 9.84 20.67 17.16
CA GLU A 171 9.93 22.04 17.71
C GLU A 171 9.14 23.04 16.86
N SER A 172 9.21 22.93 15.53
CA SER A 172 8.45 23.79 14.61
C SER A 172 6.94 23.60 14.76
N LEU A 173 6.48 22.34 14.88
CA LEU A 173 5.08 22.00 15.11
C LEU A 173 4.60 22.47 16.50
N LEU A 174 5.46 22.37 17.51
CA LEU A 174 5.19 22.88 18.85
C LEU A 174 5.02 24.41 18.83
N ASP A 175 5.94 25.13 18.20
CA ASP A 175 5.89 26.59 18.06
C ASP A 175 4.63 27.04 17.30
N GLN A 176 4.26 26.33 16.24
CA GLN A 176 3.00 26.56 15.54
C GLN A 176 1.80 26.42 16.49
N ILE A 177 1.74 25.37 17.29
CA ILE A 177 0.64 25.16 18.25
C ILE A 177 0.60 26.27 19.30
N LEU A 178 1.74 26.61 19.88
CA LEU A 178 1.84 27.68 20.89
C LEU A 178 1.44 29.04 20.34
N SER A 179 1.72 29.31 19.05
CA SER A 179 1.34 30.55 18.38
C SER A 179 -0.17 30.70 18.15
N PHE A 180 -0.90 29.59 18.01
CA PHE A 180 -2.34 29.60 17.69
C PHE A 180 -3.26 29.26 18.88
N SER A 181 -2.69 28.80 20.00
CA SER A 181 -3.46 28.41 21.19
C SER A 181 -3.39 29.47 22.28
N VAL A 182 -4.44 29.54 23.10
CA VAL A 182 -4.49 30.44 24.26
C VAL A 182 -4.78 29.61 25.50
N GLY A 183 -3.82 29.56 26.42
CA GLY A 183 -3.93 28.78 27.65
C GLY A 183 -3.54 27.32 27.44
N ARG A 184 -4.31 26.40 28.02
CA ARG A 184 -3.99 24.97 28.00
C ARG A 184 -4.33 24.33 26.66
N VAL A 185 -3.31 23.76 26.01
CA VAL A 185 -3.43 23.06 24.73
C VAL A 185 -3.92 21.64 24.96
N THR A 186 -5.11 21.36 24.43
CA THR A 186 -5.68 20.01 24.42
C THR A 186 -5.32 19.24 23.16
N GLU A 187 -5.43 17.91 23.18
CA GLU A 187 -5.22 17.06 21.99
C GLU A 187 -6.09 17.49 20.80
N LYS A 188 -7.36 17.84 21.05
CA LYS A 188 -8.31 18.26 20.00
C LYS A 188 -7.88 19.56 19.33
N GLU A 189 -7.35 20.48 20.11
CA GLU A 189 -6.85 21.77 19.61
C GLU A 189 -5.58 21.57 18.78
N ALA A 190 -4.60 20.80 19.30
CA ALA A 190 -3.40 20.44 18.57
C ALA A 190 -3.74 19.74 17.24
N ARG A 191 -4.69 18.80 17.25
CA ARG A 191 -5.17 18.11 16.05
C ARG A 191 -5.75 19.08 15.02
N LYS A 192 -6.58 20.03 15.46
CA LYS A 192 -7.19 21.05 14.60
C LYS A 192 -6.13 21.96 13.97
N ILE A 193 -5.14 22.41 14.75
CA ILE A 193 -4.06 23.27 14.27
C ILE A 193 -3.16 22.53 13.27
N LEU A 194 -2.83 21.27 13.56
CA LEU A 194 -1.97 20.43 12.72
C LEU A 194 -2.71 19.79 11.54
N GLY A 195 -4.01 20.07 11.35
CA GLY A 195 -4.85 19.46 10.32
C GLY A 195 -4.90 17.92 10.41
N ALA A 196 -4.63 17.35 11.58
CA ALA A 196 -4.58 15.91 11.77
C ALA A 196 -6.00 15.34 11.88
N VAL A 197 -6.19 14.13 11.35
CA VAL A 197 -7.47 13.44 11.40
C VAL A 197 -7.68 12.85 12.80
N ASP A 198 -8.93 12.81 13.27
CA ASP A 198 -9.23 12.17 14.55
C ASP A 198 -8.95 10.66 14.52
N GLN A 199 -8.26 10.17 15.54
CA GLN A 199 -7.97 8.75 15.70
C GLN A 199 -9.25 7.90 15.71
N GLU A 200 -10.36 8.46 16.21
CA GLU A 200 -11.68 7.82 16.22
C GLU A 200 -12.21 7.52 14.80
N ILE A 201 -11.87 8.34 13.81
CA ILE A 201 -12.28 8.12 12.41
C ILE A 201 -11.64 6.83 11.87
N TYR A 202 -10.38 6.56 12.19
CA TYR A 202 -9.71 5.33 11.78
C TYR A 202 -10.33 4.08 12.42
N PHE A 203 -10.73 4.17 13.69
CA PHE A 203 -11.46 3.10 14.36
C PHE A 203 -12.84 2.86 13.72
N ARG A 204 -13.57 3.92 13.39
CA ARG A 204 -14.87 3.79 12.68
C ARG A 204 -14.73 3.15 11.31
N ILE A 205 -13.64 3.42 10.59
CA ILE A 205 -13.36 2.79 9.29
C ILE A 205 -13.04 1.31 9.47
N THR A 206 -12.22 0.95 10.44
CA THR A 206 -11.93 -0.47 10.73
C THR A 206 -13.18 -1.22 11.19
N ASP A 207 -14.07 -0.58 11.95
CA ASP A 207 -15.38 -1.13 12.31
C ASP A 207 -16.27 -1.36 11.07
N ALA A 208 -16.33 -0.39 10.15
CA ALA A 208 -17.08 -0.52 8.89
C ALA A 208 -16.54 -1.65 7.99
N ILE A 209 -15.21 -1.85 7.98
CA ILE A 209 -14.58 -2.98 7.30
C ILE A 209 -14.99 -4.31 7.94
N LEU A 210 -14.98 -4.41 9.27
CA LEU A 210 -15.39 -5.62 9.99
C LEU A 210 -16.87 -5.96 9.77
N SER A 211 -17.74 -4.94 9.77
CA SER A 211 -19.18 -5.12 9.57
C SER A 211 -19.58 -5.26 8.10
N GLN A 212 -18.62 -5.18 7.17
CA GLN A 212 -18.86 -5.16 5.72
C GLN A 212 -19.89 -4.10 5.29
N ASP A 213 -19.90 -2.95 5.99
CA ASP A 213 -20.88 -1.88 5.78
C ASP A 213 -20.30 -0.79 4.86
N ILE A 214 -20.61 -0.92 3.57
CA ILE A 214 -20.19 0.04 2.53
C ILE A 214 -20.82 1.42 2.76
N GLU A 215 -22.07 1.49 3.20
CA GLU A 215 -22.79 2.76 3.38
C GLU A 215 -22.14 3.59 4.49
N SER A 216 -21.86 2.95 5.64
CA SER A 216 -21.15 3.61 6.74
C SER A 216 -19.73 4.02 6.35
N GLY A 217 -19.01 3.18 5.59
CA GLY A 217 -17.70 3.51 5.05
C GLY A 217 -17.71 4.77 4.19
N LEU A 218 -18.61 4.85 3.21
CA LEU A 218 -18.74 6.01 2.31
C LEU A 218 -19.16 7.29 3.05
N LYS A 219 -20.05 7.20 4.04
CA LYS A 219 -20.39 8.35 4.90
C LYS A 219 -19.19 8.90 5.66
N ILE A 220 -18.26 8.04 6.08
CA ILE A 220 -17.03 8.49 6.74
C ILE A 220 -16.13 9.23 5.74
N VAL A 221 -16.03 8.73 4.50
CA VAL A 221 -15.30 9.43 3.43
C VAL A 221 -15.88 10.83 3.23
N ASP A 222 -17.20 10.95 3.08
CA ASP A 222 -17.87 12.24 2.93
C ASP A 222 -17.59 13.19 4.12
N ALA A 223 -17.57 12.66 5.34
CA ALA A 223 -17.22 13.44 6.54
C ALA A 223 -15.77 13.94 6.50
N ILE A 224 -14.82 13.15 6.01
CA ILE A 224 -13.41 13.52 5.88
C ILE A 224 -13.27 14.68 4.88
N PHE A 225 -13.91 14.56 3.70
CA PHE A 225 -13.87 15.59 2.67
C PHE A 225 -14.57 16.88 3.05
N SER A 226 -15.76 16.79 3.66
CA SER A 226 -16.53 17.97 4.07
C SER A 226 -15.84 18.77 5.19
N GLN A 227 -15.02 18.11 6.02
CA GLN A 227 -14.18 18.77 7.03
C GLN A 227 -12.88 19.35 6.45
N GLY A 228 -12.58 19.10 5.17
CA GLY A 228 -11.41 19.64 4.50
C GLY A 228 -10.10 18.98 4.89
N TYR A 229 -10.12 17.74 5.41
CA TYR A 229 -8.88 17.03 5.69
C TYR A 229 -8.13 16.70 4.41
N ASP A 230 -6.81 16.76 4.49
CA ASP A 230 -5.94 16.31 3.42
C ASP A 230 -5.94 14.77 3.34
N LEU A 231 -6.12 14.23 2.13
CA LEU A 231 -6.18 12.79 1.89
C LEU A 231 -4.84 12.09 2.10
N HIS A 232 -3.75 12.78 1.80
CA HIS A 232 -2.42 12.21 1.97
C HIS A 232 -2.12 12.07 3.47
N GLU A 233 -2.39 13.10 4.26
CA GLU A 233 -2.35 13.06 5.73
C GLU A 233 -3.27 11.97 6.30
N PHE A 234 -4.51 11.88 5.80
CA PHE A 234 -5.43 10.81 6.19
C PHE A 234 -4.82 9.42 5.91
N SER A 235 -4.30 9.21 4.71
CA SER A 235 -3.76 7.93 4.26
C SER A 235 -2.55 7.50 5.09
N MET A 236 -1.64 8.43 5.39
CA MET A 236 -0.49 8.20 6.26
C MET A 236 -0.92 7.78 7.67
N GLY A 237 -1.86 8.50 8.27
CA GLY A 237 -2.39 8.11 9.58
C GLY A 237 -3.17 6.79 9.57
N PHE A 238 -3.84 6.45 8.47
CA PHE A 238 -4.52 5.16 8.33
C PHE A 238 -3.53 3.98 8.19
N ILE A 239 -2.44 4.16 7.44
CA ILE A 239 -1.34 3.19 7.37
C ILE A 239 -0.76 2.95 8.76
N GLU A 240 -0.53 4.02 9.53
CA GLU A 240 -0.04 3.92 10.89
C GLU A 240 -1.03 3.20 11.81
N HIS A 241 -2.31 3.50 11.71
CA HIS A 241 -3.37 2.82 12.45
C HIS A 241 -3.36 1.30 12.20
N LEU A 242 -3.29 0.87 10.93
CA LEU A 242 -3.21 -0.55 10.55
C LEU A 242 -1.90 -1.20 11.01
N ARG A 243 -0.77 -0.48 10.93
CA ARG A 243 0.52 -0.95 11.47
C ARG A 243 0.43 -1.18 12.99
N ASN A 244 -0.15 -0.24 13.73
CA ASN A 244 -0.31 -0.35 15.18
C ASN A 244 -1.19 -1.54 15.55
N LEU A 245 -2.30 -1.75 14.82
CA LEU A 245 -3.16 -2.91 14.97
C LEU A 245 -2.40 -4.23 14.74
N LEU A 246 -1.59 -4.31 13.68
CA LEU A 246 -0.77 -5.48 13.35
C LEU A 246 0.28 -5.78 14.43
N ILE A 247 0.98 -4.75 14.93
CA ILE A 247 2.02 -4.92 15.95
C ILE A 247 1.38 -5.37 17.26
N ILE A 248 0.30 -4.72 17.71
CA ILE A 248 -0.38 -5.06 18.97
C ILE A 248 -0.94 -6.49 18.93
N LYS A 249 -1.43 -6.94 17.77
CA LYS A 249 -1.92 -8.32 17.60
C LYS A 249 -0.79 -9.35 17.74
N ASN A 250 0.37 -9.09 17.14
CA ASN A 250 1.48 -10.05 17.11
C ASN A 250 2.39 -9.98 18.35
N ILE A 251 2.52 -8.82 19.00
CA ILE A 251 3.50 -8.60 20.06
C ILE A 251 2.83 -8.21 21.38
N LYS A 252 2.45 -9.22 22.18
CA LYS A 252 1.78 -9.04 23.48
C LYS A 252 2.63 -8.32 24.55
N LYS A 253 3.97 -8.31 24.43
CA LYS A 253 4.90 -7.77 25.45
C LYS A 253 5.52 -6.40 25.13
N GLN A 254 5.44 -5.91 23.89
CA GLN A 254 6.06 -4.62 23.46
C GLN A 254 5.04 -3.54 23.09
N ALA A 255 3.73 -3.76 23.31
CA ALA A 255 2.72 -2.74 23.05
C ALA A 255 3.03 -1.40 23.76
N ASN A 256 3.67 -1.45 24.92
CA ASN A 256 4.07 -0.26 25.68
C ASN A 256 5.27 0.49 25.07
N SER A 257 6.10 -0.14 24.23
CA SER A 257 7.26 0.52 23.60
C SER A 257 6.88 1.32 22.35
N LEU A 258 5.61 1.31 21.95
CA LEU A 258 5.11 2.12 20.84
C LEU A 258 4.78 3.55 21.30
N GLY A 259 4.85 3.83 22.60
CA GLY A 259 4.48 5.13 23.18
C GLY A 259 3.00 5.50 23.04
N ILE A 260 2.15 4.56 22.60
CA ILE A 260 0.72 4.79 22.36
C ILE A 260 0.01 5.04 23.70
N PRO A 261 -0.84 6.08 23.81
CA PRO A 261 -1.67 6.32 24.99
C PRO A 261 -2.56 5.11 25.39
N ASP A 262 -2.74 4.90 26.69
CA ASP A 262 -3.44 3.71 27.26
C ASP A 262 -4.90 3.55 26.78
N ASN A 263 -5.58 4.67 26.53
CA ASN A 263 -6.95 4.68 26.00
C ASN A 263 -7.01 4.01 24.61
N TYR A 264 -6.10 4.38 23.70
CA TYR A 264 -6.03 3.82 22.36
C TYR A 264 -5.53 2.38 22.38
N LEU A 265 -4.54 2.08 23.23
CA LEU A 265 -4.01 0.72 23.40
C LEU A 265 -5.14 -0.27 23.76
N THR A 266 -6.07 0.13 24.62
CA THR A 266 -7.24 -0.68 24.98
C THR A 266 -8.19 -0.91 23.81
N GLN A 267 -8.42 0.11 22.98
CA GLN A 267 -9.26 -0.02 21.77
C GLN A 267 -8.62 -0.93 20.72
N TYR A 268 -7.33 -0.76 20.43
CA TYR A 268 -6.58 -1.64 19.53
C TYR A 268 -6.62 -3.11 19.97
N LYS A 269 -6.51 -3.38 21.29
CA LYS A 269 -6.65 -4.74 21.84
C LYS A 269 -8.05 -5.34 21.67
N LYS A 270 -9.10 -4.52 21.61
CA LYS A 270 -10.48 -4.99 21.37
C LYS A 270 -10.68 -5.35 19.91
N ILE A 271 -10.37 -4.42 19.00
CA ILE A 271 -10.57 -4.58 17.55
C ILE A 271 -9.64 -5.65 16.97
N GLY A 272 -8.39 -5.74 17.45
CA GLY A 272 -7.42 -6.74 17.00
C GLY A 272 -7.81 -8.20 17.28
N ARG A 273 -8.89 -8.45 18.05
CA ARG A 273 -9.45 -9.79 18.24
C ARG A 273 -10.26 -10.28 17.03
N TYR A 274 -10.79 -9.36 16.22
CA TYR A 274 -11.69 -9.68 15.12
C TYR A 274 -10.99 -9.80 13.76
N PHE A 275 -9.76 -9.30 13.65
CA PHE A 275 -8.94 -9.42 12.45
C PHE A 275 -7.92 -10.52 12.58
N GLU A 276 -7.64 -11.29 11.53
CA GLU A 276 -6.42 -12.11 11.46
C GLU A 276 -5.20 -11.28 11.02
N SER A 277 -3.99 -11.72 11.39
CA SER A 277 -2.76 -10.94 11.08
C SER A 277 -2.57 -10.79 9.57
N THR A 278 -2.98 -11.80 8.82
CA THR A 278 -3.04 -11.83 7.35
C THR A 278 -4.05 -10.84 6.78
N ASP A 279 -5.19 -10.62 7.45
CA ASP A 279 -6.18 -9.62 7.01
C ASP A 279 -5.62 -8.21 7.16
N VAL A 280 -5.04 -7.90 8.32
CA VAL A 280 -4.42 -6.58 8.57
C VAL A 280 -3.29 -6.29 7.58
N LEU A 281 -2.47 -7.30 7.23
CA LEU A 281 -1.44 -7.16 6.20
C LEU A 281 -2.02 -6.85 4.81
N ARG A 282 -3.12 -7.49 4.41
CA ARG A 282 -3.79 -7.19 3.14
C ARG A 282 -4.34 -5.77 3.13
N LEU A 283 -5.00 -5.35 4.22
CA LEU A 283 -5.51 -3.98 4.38
C LEU A 283 -4.36 -2.96 4.29
N LEU A 284 -3.24 -3.22 4.97
CA LEU A 284 -2.06 -2.37 4.96
C LEU A 284 -1.48 -2.22 3.55
N ASN A 285 -1.41 -3.31 2.78
CA ASN A 285 -0.94 -3.26 1.39
C ASN A 285 -1.87 -2.44 0.48
N ILE A 286 -3.19 -2.51 0.68
CA ILE A 286 -4.13 -1.67 -0.07
C ILE A 286 -3.98 -0.20 0.33
N ALA A 287 -3.80 0.09 1.63
CA ALA A 287 -3.59 1.44 2.14
C ALA A 287 -2.27 2.07 1.63
N LEU A 288 -1.18 1.31 1.57
CA LEU A 288 0.10 1.76 0.99
C LEU A 288 -0.03 2.11 -0.50
N LYS A 289 -0.77 1.31 -1.27
CA LYS A 289 -1.05 1.62 -2.69
C LYS A 289 -1.90 2.88 -2.84
N MET A 290 -2.90 3.03 -1.97
CA MET A 290 -3.77 4.21 -1.94
C MET A 290 -2.96 5.49 -1.67
N GLU A 291 -2.04 5.48 -0.71
CA GLU A 291 -1.15 6.62 -0.44
C GLU A 291 -0.28 6.97 -1.65
N ALA A 292 0.40 5.98 -2.24
CA ALA A 292 1.31 6.20 -3.37
C ALA A 292 0.59 6.76 -4.61
N GLU A 293 -0.66 6.36 -4.84
CA GLU A 293 -1.50 6.83 -5.94
C GLU A 293 -2.12 8.22 -5.66
N SER A 294 -2.36 8.56 -4.39
CA SER A 294 -2.95 9.85 -4.00
C SER A 294 -2.12 11.07 -4.42
N ARG A 295 -0.79 10.95 -4.42
CA ARG A 295 0.14 12.05 -4.80
C ARG A 295 0.14 12.36 -6.30
N LYS A 296 -0.33 11.46 -7.16
CA LYS A 296 -0.17 11.55 -8.62
C LYS A 296 -1.46 11.88 -9.37
N ASN A 297 -2.62 11.76 -8.73
CA ASN A 297 -3.90 11.69 -9.43
C ASN A 297 -4.83 12.86 -9.14
N VAL A 298 -5.48 13.36 -10.21
CA VAL A 298 -6.45 14.48 -10.17
C VAL A 298 -7.78 14.07 -9.51
N HIS A 299 -8.07 12.76 -9.42
CA HIS A 299 -9.31 12.21 -8.84
C HIS A 299 -9.05 11.42 -7.55
N SER A 300 -8.37 12.04 -6.59
CA SER A 300 -7.97 11.42 -5.32
C SER A 300 -9.14 10.89 -4.48
N ARG A 301 -10.30 11.55 -4.53
CA ARG A 301 -11.54 11.10 -3.85
C ARG A 301 -12.07 9.77 -4.35
N SER A 302 -12.33 9.66 -5.65
CA SER A 302 -12.92 8.44 -6.23
C SER A 302 -12.01 7.23 -6.04
N GLN A 303 -10.68 7.44 -6.07
CA GLN A 303 -9.73 6.37 -5.77
C GLN A 303 -9.81 5.93 -4.31
N PHE A 304 -9.90 6.88 -3.38
CA PHE A 304 -10.06 6.57 -1.97
C PHE A 304 -11.35 5.76 -1.71
N GLU A 305 -12.48 6.20 -2.29
CA GLU A 305 -13.76 5.49 -2.18
C GLU A 305 -13.67 4.05 -2.73
N LEU A 306 -13.09 3.88 -3.93
CA LEU A 306 -12.95 2.57 -4.55
C LEU A 306 -12.04 1.63 -3.72
N ARG A 307 -10.94 2.15 -3.19
CA ARG A 307 -10.02 1.38 -2.34
C ARG A 307 -10.67 1.00 -1.01
N LEU A 308 -11.45 1.91 -0.41
CA LEU A 308 -12.19 1.61 0.81
C LEU A 308 -13.26 0.54 0.56
N ILE A 309 -14.02 0.63 -0.54
CA ILE A 309 -14.98 -0.41 -0.93
C ILE A 309 -14.28 -1.76 -1.12
N ALA A 310 -13.10 -1.77 -1.75
CA ALA A 310 -12.31 -2.99 -1.90
C ALA A 310 -11.83 -3.56 -0.57
N MET A 311 -11.51 -2.72 0.42
CA MET A 311 -11.17 -3.15 1.79
C MET A 311 -12.39 -3.71 2.54
N ILE A 312 -13.56 -3.08 2.41
CA ILE A 312 -14.81 -3.52 3.07
C ILE A 312 -15.30 -4.86 2.51
N ASN A 313 -15.16 -5.07 1.20
CA ASN A 313 -15.52 -6.32 0.54
C ASN A 313 -14.47 -7.43 0.68
N LEU A 314 -13.38 -7.20 1.42
CA LEU A 314 -12.32 -8.18 1.58
C LEU A 314 -12.81 -9.31 2.48
N GLU A 315 -12.92 -10.52 1.93
CA GLU A 315 -13.24 -11.70 2.75
C GLU A 315 -12.07 -12.06 3.67
N SER A 316 -12.41 -12.47 4.90
CA SER A 316 -11.47 -12.90 5.94
C SER A 316 -10.65 -14.09 5.46
N THR A 317 -9.33 -14.05 5.71
CA THR A 317 -8.44 -15.13 5.33
C THR A 317 -8.70 -16.39 6.15
N VAL A 318 -8.87 -17.52 5.45
CA VAL A 318 -8.97 -18.85 6.07
C VAL A 318 -7.69 -19.61 5.76
N ALA A 319 -7.09 -20.25 6.76
CA ALA A 319 -5.90 -21.05 6.55
C ALA A 319 -6.23 -22.27 5.68
N LEU A 320 -5.42 -22.54 4.66
CA LEU A 320 -5.59 -23.69 3.77
C LEU A 320 -5.64 -25.01 4.56
N SER A 321 -4.91 -25.10 5.68
CA SER A 321 -4.95 -26.24 6.60
C SER A 321 -6.33 -26.50 7.20
N ASP A 322 -7.12 -25.45 7.48
CA ASP A 322 -8.45 -25.61 8.09
C ASP A 322 -9.48 -26.01 7.03
N ILE A 323 -9.33 -25.48 5.82
CA ILE A 323 -10.06 -25.93 4.64
C ILE A 323 -9.79 -27.43 4.36
N LEU A 324 -8.53 -27.87 4.44
CA LEU A 324 -8.14 -29.27 4.24
C LEU A 324 -8.67 -30.20 5.34
N LYS A 325 -8.74 -29.74 6.60
CA LYS A 325 -9.39 -30.49 7.68
C LYS A 325 -10.89 -30.65 7.44
N PHE A 326 -11.56 -29.60 6.96
CA PHE A 326 -12.97 -29.64 6.60
C PHE A 326 -13.25 -30.64 5.46
N LEU A 327 -12.37 -30.73 4.46
CA LEU A 327 -12.50 -31.70 3.37
C LEU A 327 -12.23 -33.15 3.81
N ASN A 328 -11.22 -33.36 4.65
CA ASN A 328 -10.88 -34.71 5.11
C ASN A 328 -11.94 -35.31 6.06
N GLY A 329 -12.79 -34.48 6.66
CA GLY A 329 -13.92 -34.94 7.48
C GLY A 329 -15.08 -35.58 6.69
N TYR A 330 -15.13 -35.41 5.36
CA TYR A 330 -16.24 -35.88 4.52
C TYR A 330 -16.04 -37.28 3.90
N GLN A 331 -14.92 -37.96 4.14
CA GLN A 331 -14.62 -39.26 3.51
C GLN A 331 -15.06 -40.51 4.30
N ALA A 332 -15.98 -40.39 5.26
CA ALA A 332 -16.50 -41.56 5.99
C ALA A 332 -18.04 -41.60 6.01
N LEU A 333 -18.65 -42.10 4.92
CA LEU A 333 -19.97 -42.73 4.96
C LEU A 333 -19.88 -44.11 4.28
N PRO A 334 -20.39 -45.20 4.88
CA PRO A 334 -20.16 -46.56 4.40
C PRO A 334 -21.06 -46.88 3.20
N ALA A 335 -20.49 -47.59 2.22
CA ALA A 335 -21.25 -48.22 1.15
C ALA A 335 -22.14 -49.35 1.72
N SER A 336 -23.43 -49.33 1.41
CA SER A 336 -24.33 -50.47 1.57
C SER A 336 -25.07 -50.77 0.27
N ASP A 337 -24.84 -52.00 -0.19
CA ASP A 337 -25.56 -52.87 -1.14
C ASP A 337 -26.93 -52.44 -1.69
N ALA A 338 -27.14 -52.69 -3.00
CA ALA A 338 -27.97 -53.79 -3.50
C ALA A 338 -28.53 -53.55 -4.94
N THR A 339 -27.95 -54.28 -5.89
CA THR A 339 -28.61 -55.09 -6.94
C THR A 339 -30.00 -54.73 -7.53
N SER A 340 -29.99 -54.59 -8.87
CA SER A 340 -30.77 -55.36 -9.87
C SER A 340 -31.99 -54.75 -10.60
N ARG A 341 -32.01 -55.08 -11.91
CA ARG A 341 -33.13 -55.24 -12.89
C ARG A 341 -33.42 -54.11 -13.90
N HIS A 342 -32.81 -54.31 -15.08
CA HIS A 342 -33.27 -54.14 -16.48
C HIS A 342 -34.80 -54.39 -16.74
N PRO A 343 -35.36 -54.21 -17.98
CA PRO A 343 -34.83 -53.68 -19.26
C PRO A 343 -35.82 -52.82 -20.13
N ASP A 344 -35.26 -52.29 -21.24
CA ASP A 344 -35.82 -52.14 -22.61
C ASP A 344 -37.12 -51.37 -22.91
N LYS A 345 -37.03 -50.47 -23.91
CA LYS A 345 -37.51 -50.78 -25.27
C LYS A 345 -37.12 -49.74 -26.34
N ASN A 346 -36.38 -50.26 -27.33
CA ASN A 346 -36.62 -50.18 -28.77
C ASN A 346 -36.75 -48.85 -29.53
N ALA A 347 -35.73 -48.66 -30.38
CA ALA A 347 -35.81 -48.80 -31.83
C ALA A 347 -36.31 -47.61 -32.69
N SER A 348 -35.32 -47.06 -33.40
CA SER A 348 -35.24 -47.04 -34.87
C SER A 348 -35.93 -45.92 -35.67
N GLN A 349 -35.04 -45.16 -36.31
CA GLN A 349 -34.94 -45.00 -37.78
C GLN A 349 -35.67 -43.85 -38.50
N VAL A 350 -34.83 -42.99 -39.11
CA VAL A 350 -34.77 -42.65 -40.56
C VAL A 350 -35.20 -41.22 -41.00
N LYS A 351 -34.15 -40.49 -41.43
CA LYS A 351 -33.93 -39.66 -42.66
C LYS A 351 -34.81 -38.45 -43.02
N GLU A 352 -34.16 -37.29 -42.94
CA GLU A 352 -33.95 -36.24 -43.98
C GLU A 352 -34.99 -35.94 -45.08
N SER A 353 -35.55 -34.71 -44.97
CA SER A 353 -35.63 -33.61 -45.96
C SER A 353 -36.61 -33.72 -47.16
N PRO A 354 -37.06 -32.61 -47.83
CA PRO A 354 -36.78 -31.16 -47.66
C PRO A 354 -37.99 -30.18 -47.72
N VAL A 355 -37.74 -28.94 -47.24
CA VAL A 355 -38.16 -27.59 -47.72
C VAL A 355 -39.64 -27.30 -48.05
N ASP A 356 -40.23 -26.33 -47.31
CA ASP A 356 -40.74 -25.05 -47.85
C ASP A 356 -41.13 -24.10 -46.71
N GLY A 357 -40.60 -22.88 -46.73
CA GLY A 357 -41.19 -21.73 -46.00
C GLY A 357 -42.22 -21.04 -46.91
N PRO A 358 -43.11 -20.15 -46.40
CA PRO A 358 -42.67 -18.97 -45.64
C PRO A 358 -43.64 -18.45 -44.54
N SER A 359 -43.17 -17.36 -43.89
CA SER A 359 -43.89 -16.30 -43.15
C SER A 359 -44.56 -16.66 -41.81
N VAL A 360 -43.92 -16.32 -40.68
CA VAL A 360 -44.08 -15.06 -39.87
C VAL A 360 -45.36 -15.05 -39.05
N ASP A 361 -45.20 -15.27 -37.74
CA ASP A 361 -45.73 -14.32 -36.76
C ASP A 361 -44.83 -14.29 -35.51
N SER A 362 -44.23 -13.11 -35.32
CA SER A 362 -43.29 -12.76 -34.26
C SER A 362 -44.03 -11.94 -33.21
N SER A 363 -44.26 -12.49 -32.01
CA SER A 363 -44.52 -11.67 -30.80
C SER A 363 -44.65 -12.43 -29.47
N SER A 364 -44.61 -13.77 -29.42
CA SER A 364 -44.84 -14.51 -28.16
C SER A 364 -43.58 -14.98 -27.39
N ASP A 365 -42.41 -15.11 -28.04
CA ASP A 365 -41.30 -15.90 -27.44
C ASP A 365 -40.24 -15.09 -26.66
N LYS A 366 -40.28 -13.75 -26.70
CA LYS A 366 -39.27 -12.92 -25.99
C LYS A 366 -39.47 -12.85 -24.47
N SER A 367 -40.72 -12.92 -24.00
CA SER A 367 -41.04 -12.81 -22.56
C SER A 367 -40.52 -14.02 -21.77
N ASP A 368 -40.67 -15.22 -22.32
CA ASP A 368 -40.21 -16.46 -21.67
C ASP A 368 -38.67 -16.58 -21.64
N SER A 369 -37.96 -15.97 -22.61
CA SER A 369 -36.49 -16.00 -22.65
C SER A 369 -35.83 -15.12 -21.59
N GLU A 370 -36.41 -13.98 -21.23
CA GLU A 370 -35.86 -13.10 -20.18
C GLU A 370 -36.07 -13.68 -18.78
N GLU A 371 -37.24 -14.27 -18.49
CA GLU A 371 -37.48 -14.93 -17.20
C GLU A 371 -36.54 -16.13 -16.97
N ILE A 372 -36.28 -16.91 -18.02
CA ILE A 372 -35.33 -18.03 -17.96
C ILE A 372 -33.89 -17.52 -17.81
N LYS A 373 -33.54 -16.40 -18.45
CA LYS A 373 -32.23 -15.76 -18.33
C LYS A 373 -31.99 -15.28 -16.89
N ASP A 374 -32.97 -14.65 -16.26
CA ASP A 374 -32.88 -14.20 -14.86
C ASP A 374 -32.78 -15.37 -13.88
N LEU A 375 -33.54 -16.45 -14.10
CA LEU A 375 -33.45 -17.65 -13.27
C LEU A 375 -32.08 -18.36 -13.42
N LEU A 376 -31.55 -18.38 -14.64
CA LEU A 376 -30.25 -18.93 -14.97
C LEU A 376 -29.13 -18.13 -14.30
N ILE A 377 -29.16 -16.81 -14.43
CA ILE A 377 -28.23 -15.88 -13.78
C ILE A 377 -28.25 -16.07 -12.27
N LYS A 378 -29.45 -16.18 -11.67
CA LYS A 378 -29.60 -16.38 -10.23
C LYS A 378 -29.04 -17.73 -9.77
N LYS A 379 -29.25 -18.81 -10.53
CA LYS A 379 -28.69 -20.14 -10.20
C LYS A 379 -27.18 -20.23 -10.45
N LEU A 380 -26.66 -19.58 -11.50
CA LEU A 380 -25.22 -19.59 -11.82
C LEU A 380 -24.42 -18.71 -10.86
N SER A 381 -24.94 -17.52 -10.49
CA SER A 381 -24.28 -16.60 -9.56
C SER A 381 -24.09 -17.16 -8.14
N GLN A 382 -24.96 -18.11 -7.72
CA GLN A 382 -24.86 -18.78 -6.42
C GLN A 382 -23.67 -19.75 -6.33
N LYS A 383 -23.17 -20.27 -7.45
CA LYS A 383 -22.05 -21.23 -7.48
C LYS A 383 -20.77 -20.66 -8.07
N ASN A 384 -20.85 -19.83 -9.11
CA ASN A 384 -19.69 -19.16 -9.72
C ASN A 384 -20.12 -17.83 -10.35
N LYS A 385 -19.80 -16.71 -9.69
CA LYS A 385 -20.14 -15.36 -10.18
C LYS A 385 -19.58 -15.09 -11.59
N HIS A 386 -18.40 -15.61 -11.91
CA HIS A 386 -17.74 -15.42 -13.22
C HIS A 386 -18.52 -16.03 -14.40
N LEU A 387 -19.18 -17.18 -14.19
CA LEU A 387 -20.00 -17.87 -15.20
C LEU A 387 -21.34 -17.17 -15.49
N SER A 388 -21.80 -16.30 -14.58
CA SER A 388 -23.06 -15.56 -14.74
C SER A 388 -22.91 -14.22 -15.48
N LEU A 389 -21.71 -13.63 -15.45
CA LEU A 389 -21.39 -12.34 -16.07
C LEU A 389 -21.70 -12.25 -17.59
N PRO A 390 -21.43 -13.28 -18.41
CA PRO A 390 -21.71 -13.23 -19.84
C PRO A 390 -23.21 -13.16 -20.14
N PHE A 391 -24.04 -13.79 -19.30
CA PHE A 391 -25.49 -13.77 -19.46
C PHE A 391 -26.11 -12.42 -19.08
N TYR A 392 -25.42 -11.56 -18.31
CA TYR A 392 -25.91 -10.21 -18.03
C TYR A 392 -25.78 -9.26 -19.24
N ARG A 393 -24.80 -9.50 -20.11
CA ARG A 393 -24.45 -8.59 -21.22
C ARG A 393 -24.91 -9.07 -22.58
N SER A 394 -25.37 -10.32 -22.68
CA SER A 394 -25.64 -10.97 -23.97
C SER A 394 -27.03 -11.56 -24.03
N ASP A 395 -27.60 -11.59 -25.23
CA ASP A 395 -28.92 -12.15 -25.46
C ASP A 395 -28.85 -13.68 -25.57
N LEU A 396 -29.63 -14.34 -24.71
CA LEU A 396 -29.83 -15.78 -24.75
C LEU A 396 -31.02 -16.07 -25.68
N ILE A 397 -30.72 -16.53 -26.88
CA ILE A 397 -31.74 -16.86 -27.88
C ILE A 397 -32.18 -18.30 -27.67
N ARG A 398 -33.49 -18.52 -27.54
CA ARG A 398 -34.10 -19.85 -27.44
C ARG A 398 -34.84 -20.18 -28.73
N GLU A 399 -34.44 -21.27 -29.38
CA GLU A 399 -35.18 -21.88 -30.48
C GLU A 399 -35.54 -23.32 -30.07
N GLY A 400 -36.74 -23.52 -29.54
CA GLY A 400 -37.19 -24.82 -29.02
C GLY A 400 -36.39 -25.31 -27.81
N ASN A 401 -35.62 -26.40 -27.98
CA ASN A 401 -34.73 -26.99 -26.98
C ASN A 401 -33.25 -26.58 -27.15
N GLN A 402 -32.96 -25.68 -28.09
CA GLN A 402 -31.61 -25.16 -28.33
C GLN A 402 -31.50 -23.74 -27.79
N PHE A 403 -30.46 -23.51 -26.99
CA PHE A 403 -30.12 -22.23 -26.40
C PHE A 403 -28.80 -21.74 -27.01
N SER A 404 -28.81 -20.54 -27.57
CA SER A 404 -27.64 -19.92 -28.17
C SER A 404 -27.30 -18.61 -27.47
N LEU A 405 -26.05 -18.48 -27.01
CA LEU A 405 -25.52 -17.24 -26.46
C LEU A 405 -24.61 -16.58 -27.51
N CYS A 406 -24.89 -15.32 -27.83
CA CYS A 406 -24.10 -14.53 -28.75
C CYS A 406 -23.29 -13.49 -27.97
N LEU A 407 -21.96 -13.61 -27.97
CA LEU A 407 -21.04 -12.64 -27.36
C LEU A 407 -20.45 -11.77 -28.49
N ASP A 408 -20.35 -10.46 -28.31
CA ASP A 408 -19.71 -9.58 -29.27
C ASP A 408 -18.18 -9.69 -29.19
N ALA A 409 -17.48 -9.61 -30.31
CA ALA A 409 -16.03 -9.79 -30.35
C ALA A 409 -15.26 -8.53 -29.87
N GLU A 410 -15.41 -8.17 -28.60
CA GLU A 410 -14.56 -7.18 -27.91
C GLU A 410 -13.51 -7.87 -27.02
N GLN A 411 -12.43 -7.15 -26.67
CA GLN A 411 -11.27 -7.71 -25.95
C GLN A 411 -11.64 -8.37 -24.61
N ASP A 412 -12.70 -7.88 -23.95
CA ASP A 412 -13.20 -8.42 -22.68
C ASP A 412 -14.10 -9.66 -22.85
N GLU A 413 -14.76 -9.81 -24.00
CA GLU A 413 -15.74 -10.89 -24.26
C GLU A 413 -15.10 -12.17 -24.82
N THR A 414 -13.87 -12.06 -25.33
CA THR A 414 -13.08 -13.21 -25.79
C THR A 414 -12.71 -14.15 -24.63
N TYR A 415 -12.45 -13.58 -23.44
CA TYR A 415 -12.22 -14.34 -22.20
C TYR A 415 -13.48 -15.11 -21.77
N TYR A 416 -14.64 -14.46 -21.79
CA TYR A 416 -15.92 -15.08 -21.45
C TYR A 416 -16.33 -16.19 -22.43
N TYR A 417 -16.05 -16.01 -23.73
CA TYR A 417 -16.25 -17.08 -24.70
C TYR A 417 -15.39 -18.31 -24.39
N GLN A 418 -14.13 -18.13 -24.00
CA GLN A 418 -13.24 -19.24 -23.63
C GLN A 418 -13.72 -19.96 -22.38
N GLU A 419 -14.17 -19.24 -21.35
CA GLU A 419 -14.74 -19.84 -20.13
C GLU A 419 -16.04 -20.61 -20.40
N ILE A 420 -16.94 -20.09 -21.24
CA ILE A 420 -18.21 -20.75 -21.57
C ILE A 420 -18.01 -21.93 -22.53
N SER A 421 -17.02 -21.83 -23.43
CA SER A 421 -16.70 -22.87 -24.40
C SER A 421 -15.94 -24.04 -23.79
N ASP A 422 -15.41 -23.90 -22.56
CA ASP A 422 -14.84 -25.00 -21.79
C ASP A 422 -15.88 -26.15 -21.67
N PRO A 423 -15.54 -27.38 -22.09
CA PRO A 423 -16.46 -28.51 -22.07
C PRO A 423 -17.10 -28.79 -20.70
N VAL A 424 -16.41 -28.49 -19.59
CA VAL A 424 -16.93 -28.69 -18.23
C VAL A 424 -18.02 -27.66 -17.90
N ASN A 425 -17.73 -26.39 -18.19
CA ASN A 425 -18.65 -25.29 -17.98
C ASN A 425 -19.87 -25.38 -18.90
N ARG A 426 -19.66 -25.80 -20.15
CA ARG A 426 -20.74 -26.02 -21.12
C ARG A 426 -21.68 -27.14 -20.69
N GLN A 427 -21.16 -28.23 -20.12
CA GLN A 427 -21.99 -29.29 -19.53
C GLN A 427 -22.74 -28.78 -18.30
N HIS A 428 -22.12 -27.95 -17.48
CA HIS A 428 -22.78 -27.36 -16.31
C HIS A 428 -23.92 -26.42 -16.69
N ILE A 429 -23.71 -25.54 -17.67
CA ILE A 429 -24.74 -24.65 -18.21
C ILE A 429 -25.89 -25.47 -18.82
N LYS A 430 -25.59 -26.55 -19.55
CA LYS A 430 -26.61 -27.48 -20.07
C LYS A 430 -27.43 -28.14 -18.95
N LEU A 431 -26.79 -28.57 -17.87
CA LEU A 431 -27.46 -29.18 -16.72
C LEU A 431 -28.41 -28.17 -16.06
N VAL A 432 -27.93 -26.96 -15.77
CA VAL A 432 -28.74 -25.91 -15.13
C VAL A 432 -29.90 -25.48 -16.04
N LEU A 433 -29.67 -25.32 -17.35
CA LEU A 433 -30.75 -25.05 -18.30
C LEU A 433 -31.75 -26.22 -18.38
N SER A 434 -31.28 -27.47 -18.32
CA SER A 434 -32.16 -28.64 -18.33
C SER A 434 -33.02 -28.76 -17.07
N GLU A 435 -32.50 -28.33 -15.92
CA GLU A 435 -33.27 -28.24 -14.66
C GLU A 435 -34.34 -27.16 -14.71
N ILE A 436 -34.04 -26.01 -15.33
CA ILE A 436 -34.98 -24.88 -15.42
C ILE A 436 -36.11 -25.20 -16.41
N VAL A 437 -35.77 -25.82 -17.55
CA VAL A 437 -36.72 -26.10 -18.64
C VAL A 437 -37.43 -27.47 -18.47
N GLY A 438 -36.90 -28.35 -17.60
CA GLY A 438 -37.45 -29.69 -17.36
C GLY A 438 -37.30 -30.67 -18.54
N LYS A 439 -36.46 -30.34 -19.53
CA LYS A 439 -36.20 -31.14 -20.75
C LYS A 439 -34.71 -31.11 -21.10
N LYS A 440 -34.24 -32.11 -21.86
CA LYS A 440 -32.86 -32.11 -22.40
C LYS A 440 -32.69 -30.96 -23.39
N VAL A 441 -31.68 -30.15 -23.15
CA VAL A 441 -31.39 -28.93 -23.91
C VAL A 441 -29.99 -28.96 -24.50
N GLU A 442 -29.84 -28.35 -25.66
CA GLU A 442 -28.53 -28.09 -26.25
C GLU A 442 -28.15 -26.63 -26.07
N PHE A 443 -26.86 -26.38 -25.82
CA PHE A 443 -26.34 -25.04 -25.57
C PHE A 443 -25.13 -24.78 -26.46
N THR A 444 -25.17 -23.68 -27.19
CA THR A 444 -24.16 -23.22 -28.13
C THR A 444 -23.77 -21.78 -27.84
N CYS A 445 -22.47 -21.49 -27.83
CA CYS A 445 -21.96 -20.12 -27.68
C CYS A 445 -21.24 -19.75 -28.97
N TYR A 446 -21.45 -18.53 -29.46
CA TYR A 446 -20.80 -18.00 -30.66
C TYR A 446 -20.27 -16.58 -30.40
N LEU A 447 -19.12 -16.24 -30.98
CA LEU A 447 -18.57 -14.89 -31.02
C LEU A 447 -19.03 -14.18 -32.30
N ASN A 448 -19.61 -12.99 -32.15
CA ASN A 448 -20.08 -12.14 -33.22
C ASN A 448 -18.93 -11.22 -33.67
N SER A 449 -18.30 -11.54 -34.81
CA SER A 449 -17.29 -10.67 -35.43
C SER A 449 -17.93 -9.89 -36.58
N PRO A 450 -17.69 -8.57 -36.70
CA PRO A 450 -18.32 -7.73 -37.73
C PRO A 450 -17.95 -8.07 -39.18
N GLU A 451 -17.09 -9.05 -39.45
CA GLU A 451 -16.76 -9.49 -40.82
C GLU A 451 -17.46 -10.79 -41.30
N LYS A 452 -18.34 -11.40 -40.51
CA LYS A 452 -18.98 -12.69 -40.87
C LYS A 452 -20.49 -12.63 -41.13
N LYS A 453 -20.93 -11.63 -41.91
CA LYS A 453 -22.28 -11.65 -42.52
C LYS A 453 -22.40 -12.51 -43.78
N LYS A 454 -21.33 -13.20 -44.18
CA LYS A 454 -21.34 -14.21 -45.24
C LYS A 454 -20.41 -15.35 -44.84
N ILE A 455 -20.79 -16.57 -45.22
CA ILE A 455 -20.06 -17.83 -45.07
C ILE A 455 -20.43 -18.59 -43.78
N LEU A 456 -21.65 -19.15 -43.81
CA LEU A 456 -21.85 -20.53 -43.35
C LEU A 456 -21.01 -21.44 -44.25
N SER A 457 -20.05 -22.15 -43.65
CA SER A 457 -19.47 -23.44 -44.05
C SER A 457 -17.96 -23.51 -43.83
N SER A 458 -17.51 -24.65 -43.29
CA SER A 458 -16.13 -25.13 -43.12
C SER A 458 -15.34 -24.73 -41.85
N GLN A 459 -14.56 -25.71 -41.38
CA GLN A 459 -14.10 -26.00 -40.01
C GLN A 459 -13.14 -24.96 -39.37
N PRO A 460 -13.04 -24.90 -38.03
CA PRO A 460 -12.12 -24.00 -37.34
C PRO A 460 -10.69 -24.54 -37.27
N ILE A 461 -9.73 -23.64 -37.52
CA ILE A 461 -8.28 -23.83 -37.37
C ILE A 461 -7.86 -23.25 -36.01
N PHE A 462 -7.05 -23.99 -35.23
CA PHE A 462 -6.52 -23.57 -33.93
C PHE A 462 -5.15 -22.87 -34.08
N LEU A 463 -4.97 -21.72 -33.41
CA LEU A 463 -3.66 -21.11 -33.16
C LEU A 463 -3.31 -21.29 -31.67
N LYS A 464 -2.06 -21.69 -31.37
CA LYS A 464 -1.53 -21.86 -30.01
C LYS A 464 -0.75 -20.61 -29.60
N GLU A 465 -0.90 -20.15 -28.36
CA GLU A 465 -0.07 -19.13 -27.72
C GLU A 465 0.72 -19.72 -26.54
N ASP A 466 1.90 -19.14 -26.26
CA ASP A 466 2.88 -19.61 -25.27
C ASP A 466 2.56 -19.16 -23.82
N PRO A 467 2.89 -19.98 -22.79
CA PRO A 467 2.52 -19.72 -21.40
C PRO A 467 3.40 -18.69 -20.67
N THR A 468 2.78 -17.96 -19.74
CA THR A 468 3.38 -16.89 -18.92
C THR A 468 4.28 -17.42 -17.78
N PRO A 469 5.21 -16.59 -17.24
CA PRO A 469 6.17 -17.01 -16.19
C PRO A 469 5.52 -17.55 -14.90
N TYR A 470 4.32 -17.09 -14.55
CA TYR A 470 3.55 -17.56 -13.39
C TYR A 470 2.95 -18.95 -13.63
N GLN A 471 2.51 -19.24 -14.86
CA GLN A 471 2.02 -20.57 -15.24
C GLN A 471 3.15 -21.60 -15.13
N LEU A 472 4.35 -21.25 -15.58
CA LEU A 472 5.56 -22.08 -15.43
C LEU A 472 5.91 -22.39 -13.97
N LEU A 473 5.79 -21.41 -13.06
CA LEU A 473 6.09 -21.62 -11.63
C LEU A 473 5.04 -22.51 -10.95
N SER A 474 3.76 -22.29 -11.25
CA SER A 474 2.65 -23.10 -10.74
C SER A 474 2.71 -24.55 -11.24
N GLU A 475 3.11 -24.76 -12.50
CA GLU A 475 3.33 -26.08 -13.08
C GLU A 475 4.53 -26.79 -12.46
N GLN A 476 5.63 -26.07 -12.17
CA GLN A 476 6.80 -26.65 -11.51
C GLN A 476 6.50 -27.10 -10.08
N LEU A 477 5.69 -26.33 -9.33
CA LEU A 477 5.30 -26.67 -7.96
C LEU A 477 4.29 -27.82 -7.91
N THR A 478 3.30 -27.84 -8.81
CA THR A 478 2.32 -28.93 -8.91
C THR A 478 2.92 -30.23 -9.44
N ARG A 479 3.98 -30.18 -10.27
CA ARG A 479 4.74 -31.38 -10.69
C ARG A 479 5.52 -32.04 -9.55
N ARG A 480 5.98 -31.26 -8.56
CA ARG A 480 6.78 -31.77 -7.43
C ARG A 480 5.94 -32.37 -6.32
N ASN A 481 4.66 -32.00 -6.18
CA ASN A 481 3.82 -32.51 -5.11
C ASN A 481 2.37 -32.72 -5.60
N PRO A 482 1.95 -33.97 -5.90
CA PRO A 482 0.64 -34.25 -6.47
C PRO A 482 -0.53 -33.86 -5.56
N GLY A 483 -0.30 -33.78 -4.25
CA GLY A 483 -1.30 -33.26 -3.30
C GLY A 483 -1.61 -31.77 -3.48
N LEU A 484 -0.65 -30.95 -3.93
CA LEU A 484 -0.90 -29.52 -4.18
C LEU A 484 -1.75 -29.29 -5.44
N LYS A 485 -1.63 -30.18 -6.43
CA LYS A 485 -2.42 -30.13 -7.66
C LYS A 485 -3.91 -30.34 -7.37
N SER A 486 -4.24 -31.34 -6.56
CA SER A 486 -5.62 -31.62 -6.15
C SER A 486 -6.25 -30.45 -5.40
N VAL A 487 -5.47 -29.71 -4.60
CA VAL A 487 -5.97 -28.58 -3.79
C VAL A 487 -6.22 -27.34 -4.64
N VAL A 488 -5.38 -27.07 -5.63
CA VAL A 488 -5.59 -25.98 -6.61
C VAL A 488 -6.83 -26.26 -7.46
N GLU A 489 -6.99 -27.51 -7.91
CA GLU A 489 -8.14 -27.95 -8.70
C GLU A 489 -9.45 -27.95 -7.88
N LEU A 490 -9.41 -28.28 -6.57
CA LEU A 490 -10.60 -28.29 -5.70
C LEU A 490 -11.10 -26.89 -5.31
N PHE A 491 -10.21 -25.91 -5.17
CA PHE A 491 -10.56 -24.57 -4.67
C PHE A 491 -10.50 -23.46 -5.71
N ASN A 492 -10.15 -23.78 -6.96
CA ASN A 492 -10.02 -22.82 -8.06
C ASN A 492 -9.14 -21.59 -7.69
N GLY A 493 -8.10 -21.82 -6.87
CA GLY A 493 -7.24 -20.78 -6.29
C GLY A 493 -5.93 -20.58 -7.05
N LYS A 494 -5.37 -19.36 -7.01
CA LYS A 494 -4.01 -19.06 -7.50
C LYS A 494 -3.02 -19.03 -6.33
N PHE A 495 -1.81 -19.57 -6.52
CA PHE A 495 -0.73 -19.37 -5.55
C PHE A 495 -0.31 -17.90 -5.56
N VAL A 496 -0.33 -17.25 -4.40
CA VAL A 496 0.18 -15.91 -4.20
C VAL A 496 1.30 -16.01 -3.16
N THR A 497 2.50 -15.54 -3.50
CA THR A 497 3.64 -15.42 -2.58
C THR A 497 3.51 -14.21 -1.70
#